data_AF-A0A1Z4MX94-F1
#
_entry.id   AF-A0A1Z4MX94-F1
#
_cell.length_a   1.000
_cell.length_b   1.000
_cell.length_c   1.000
_cell.angle_alpha   90.00
_cell.angle_beta   90.00
_cell.angle_gamma   90.00
#
_symmetry.space_group_name_H-M   'P 1'
#
loop_
_entity.id
_entity.type
_entity.pdbx_description
1 polymer ?
#
loop_
_entity_poly.entity_id
_entity_poly.type
_entity_poly.pdbx_seq_one_letter_code
_entity_poly.pdbx_strand_id
1 'polypeptide(L)'
;MRLKLRFKPVSFSWVALHPQPRGVIQFIGGAFFGTFGPMFFYRYLLESLFNRGYTIIILPFNFTFDHYTEAGFLIKEQYRIIPELVRMAKLAGYNYEIYQDNSNFAWIGHSIGCKYIALLEAFSSFPEEPDAIKQIIREVIQEASGSLSPEKQEKKVQIVFNDIEYLINELRRKNIKTQNLISYYVNPQDSIAQDKTDNSDVSIGSLFIKSQPSLLLAPVNTKLDSAIKPKLLANFLISLGVDIKPTPEETFVLMEKSRLFNLLGLVYFKSDNIGKSTREWFLDTFKKPPQDFRAELKGGHLRSLGFRLGNFVINFPDSFSILPIQSVKNRNADFEFHVTQLLNYLEEKRQEKQKSNKEFIEQVKLELV
;
A
#
# COMPACT_ATOMS: atom_id res chain seq x y z
N MET A 1 3.35 21.33 -23.26
CA MET A 1 4.54 20.45 -23.17
C MET A 1 4.11 19.15 -22.48
N ARG A 2 4.34 17.96 -23.05
CA ARG A 2 3.93 16.70 -22.39
C ARG A 2 4.87 16.41 -21.22
N LEU A 3 4.33 16.34 -20.01
CA LEU A 3 5.10 15.97 -18.82
C LEU A 3 5.74 14.60 -19.02
N LYS A 4 7.05 14.49 -18.74
CA LYS A 4 7.80 13.25 -18.90
C LYS A 4 7.95 12.57 -17.54
N LEU A 5 7.47 11.34 -17.42
CA LEU A 5 7.73 10.49 -16.24
C LEU A 5 9.23 10.19 -16.11
N ARG A 6 9.85 10.72 -15.05
CA ARG A 6 11.28 10.57 -14.74
C ARG A 6 11.46 10.13 -13.30
N PHE A 7 11.98 8.93 -13.10
CA PHE A 7 12.29 8.41 -11.77
C PHE A 7 13.71 8.81 -11.35
N LYS A 8 13.85 9.18 -10.07
CA LYS A 8 15.11 9.38 -9.38
C LYS A 8 15.19 8.42 -8.18
N PRO A 9 16.36 7.85 -7.88
CA PRO A 9 16.52 7.06 -6.67
C PRO A 9 16.41 7.97 -5.44
N VAL A 10 15.62 7.55 -4.45
CA VAL A 10 15.45 8.20 -3.15
C VAL A 10 15.38 7.11 -2.09
N SER A 11 16.34 7.08 -1.17
CA SER A 11 16.53 5.95 -0.23
C SER A 11 16.63 4.62 -1.00
N PHE A 12 15.76 3.66 -0.74
CA PHE A 12 15.69 2.35 -1.39
C PHE A 12 14.60 2.30 -2.47
N SER A 13 14.05 3.45 -2.86
CA SER A 13 12.88 3.56 -3.73
C SER A 13 13.11 4.47 -4.93
N TRP A 14 12.12 4.52 -5.83
CA TRP A 14 12.16 5.38 -7.02
C TRP A 14 11.03 6.40 -6.99
N VAL A 15 11.38 7.68 -7.14
CA VAL A 15 10.42 8.79 -7.08
C VAL A 15 10.36 9.50 -8.42
N ALA A 16 9.15 9.64 -8.97
CA ALA A 16 8.84 10.60 -10.01
C ALA A 16 8.03 11.76 -9.42
N LEU A 17 8.72 12.86 -9.13
CA LEU A 17 8.15 14.06 -8.54
C LEU A 17 7.32 14.83 -9.57
N HIS A 18 6.05 15.09 -9.26
CA HIS A 18 5.17 15.87 -10.11
C HIS A 18 5.34 17.38 -9.83
N PRO A 19 5.41 18.25 -10.87
CA PRO A 19 5.61 19.69 -10.69
C PRO A 19 4.39 20.44 -10.09
N GLN A 20 3.21 19.87 -10.26
CA GLN A 20 1.94 20.38 -9.70
C GLN A 20 1.20 19.21 -9.05
N PRO A 21 1.66 18.72 -7.90
CA PRO A 21 1.16 17.48 -7.36
C PRO A 21 -0.28 17.64 -6.84
N ARG A 22 -1.13 16.64 -7.10
CA ARG A 22 -2.49 16.47 -6.56
C ARG A 22 -2.54 15.47 -5.41
N GLY A 23 -1.52 14.63 -5.30
CA GLY A 23 -1.39 13.58 -4.30
C GLY A 23 -0.14 12.76 -4.58
N VAL A 24 0.08 11.75 -3.75
CA VAL A 24 1.18 10.81 -3.88
C VAL A 24 0.64 9.40 -4.03
N ILE A 25 1.17 8.64 -4.99
CA ILE A 25 0.87 7.21 -5.13
C ILE A 25 2.10 6.41 -4.74
N GLN A 26 1.93 5.55 -3.75
CA GLN A 26 2.87 4.52 -3.34
C GLN A 26 2.51 3.21 -4.05
N PHE A 27 3.32 2.85 -5.04
CA PHE A 27 3.08 1.70 -5.90
C PHE A 27 3.95 0.52 -5.47
N ILE A 28 3.31 -0.62 -5.22
CA ILE A 28 3.98 -1.91 -4.98
C ILE A 28 3.56 -2.88 -6.09
N GLY A 29 4.55 -3.35 -6.86
CA GLY A 29 4.30 -4.30 -7.93
C GLY A 29 4.06 -5.73 -7.43
N GLY A 30 3.72 -6.62 -8.36
CA GLY A 30 3.69 -8.05 -8.14
C GLY A 30 5.08 -8.68 -8.09
N ALA A 31 5.13 -9.95 -7.68
CA ALA A 31 6.35 -10.75 -7.66
C ALA A 31 7.11 -10.62 -8.99
N PHE A 32 8.43 -10.53 -8.89
CA PHE A 32 9.42 -10.46 -9.98
C PHE A 32 9.40 -9.11 -10.71
N PHE A 33 8.28 -8.76 -11.33
CA PHE A 33 8.15 -7.52 -12.10
C PHE A 33 8.24 -6.27 -11.19
N GLY A 34 7.67 -6.35 -9.99
CA GLY A 34 7.71 -5.27 -8.99
C GLY A 34 9.10 -5.06 -8.39
N THR A 35 9.90 -6.12 -8.28
CA THR A 35 11.25 -6.07 -7.68
C THR A 35 12.32 -5.71 -8.72
N PHE A 36 12.33 -6.36 -9.88
CA PHE A 36 13.47 -6.28 -10.83
C PHE A 36 13.28 -5.28 -11.97
N GLY A 37 12.06 -4.84 -12.26
CA GLY A 37 11.83 -3.88 -13.36
C GLY A 37 10.54 -3.07 -13.26
N PRO A 38 10.13 -2.56 -12.09
CA PRO A 38 8.81 -1.94 -11.94
C PRO A 38 8.60 -0.74 -12.86
N MET A 39 9.66 0.06 -13.08
CA MET A 39 9.65 1.23 -13.97
C MET A 39 9.45 0.88 -15.45
N PHE A 40 9.65 -0.38 -15.84
CA PHE A 40 9.49 -0.86 -17.21
C PHE A 40 8.17 -1.60 -17.38
N PHE A 41 7.89 -2.56 -16.50
CA PHE A 41 6.70 -3.42 -16.63
C PHE A 41 5.40 -2.70 -16.29
N TYR A 42 5.41 -1.78 -15.32
CA TYR A 42 4.23 -0.98 -14.96
C TYR A 42 4.27 0.42 -15.58
N ARG A 43 5.24 0.71 -16.45
CA ARG A 43 5.53 2.07 -16.94
C ARG A 43 4.29 2.79 -17.43
N TYR A 44 3.47 2.09 -18.20
CA TYR A 44 2.31 2.68 -18.84
C TYR A 44 1.25 3.12 -17.82
N LEU A 45 0.93 2.26 -16.85
CA LEU A 45 0.03 2.60 -15.74
C LEU A 45 0.58 3.80 -14.94
N LEU A 46 1.85 3.75 -14.55
CA LEU A 46 2.49 4.80 -13.75
C LEU A 46 2.55 6.14 -14.50
N GLU A 47 2.80 6.12 -15.81
CA GLU A 47 2.76 7.32 -16.65
C GLU A 47 1.33 7.87 -16.77
N SER A 48 0.32 7.01 -16.84
CA SER A 48 -1.09 7.39 -16.86
C SER A 48 -1.51 8.10 -15.56
N LEU A 49 -1.03 7.61 -14.41
CA LEU A 49 -1.26 8.21 -13.10
C LEU A 49 -0.48 9.53 -12.93
N PHE A 50 0.79 9.56 -13.33
CA PHE A 50 1.61 10.77 -13.28
C PHE A 50 1.03 11.90 -14.12
N ASN A 51 0.54 11.61 -15.34
CA ASN A 51 -0.12 12.60 -16.19
C ASN A 51 -1.43 13.16 -15.60
N ARG A 52 -1.96 12.56 -14.53
CA ARG A 52 -3.13 13.03 -13.78
C ARG A 52 -2.77 13.79 -12.51
N GLY A 53 -1.51 14.20 -12.37
CA GLY A 53 -1.07 15.06 -11.28
C GLY A 53 -0.47 14.34 -10.08
N TYR A 54 -0.34 13.01 -10.11
CA TYR A 54 0.22 12.29 -8.95
C TYR A 54 1.75 12.25 -9.00
N THR A 55 2.39 12.55 -7.86
CA THR A 55 3.77 12.10 -7.61
C THR A 55 3.76 10.60 -7.42
N ILE A 56 4.67 9.88 -8.08
CA ILE A 56 4.72 8.43 -8.04
C ILE A 56 5.95 7.98 -7.23
N ILE A 57 5.73 7.17 -6.23
CA ILE A 57 6.76 6.41 -5.50
C ILE A 57 6.61 4.95 -5.90
N ILE A 58 7.67 4.34 -6.42
CA ILE A 58 7.75 2.89 -6.57
C ILE A 58 8.52 2.36 -5.38
N LEU A 59 7.88 1.48 -4.62
CA LEU A 59 8.45 0.79 -3.49
C LEU A 59 8.87 -0.62 -3.94
N PRO A 60 10.18 -0.88 -4.14
CA PRO A 60 10.64 -2.24 -4.30
C PRO A 60 10.49 -2.99 -2.98
N PHE A 61 10.35 -4.30 -3.07
CA PHE A 61 10.25 -5.18 -1.91
C PHE A 61 11.14 -6.40 -2.10
N ASN A 62 11.60 -6.98 -0.99
CA ASN A 62 12.40 -8.19 -1.01
C ASN A 62 11.52 -9.44 -1.10
N PHE A 63 12.04 -10.46 -1.78
CA PHE A 63 11.44 -11.78 -1.74
C PHE A 63 11.82 -12.46 -0.42
N THR A 64 10.90 -12.41 0.53
CA THR A 64 11.04 -13.04 1.83
C THR A 64 9.79 -13.85 2.14
N PHE A 65 9.91 -14.83 3.02
CA PHE A 65 8.75 -15.51 3.60
C PHE A 65 8.18 -14.75 4.79
N ASP A 66 8.92 -13.80 5.37
CA ASP A 66 8.42 -12.91 6.41
C ASP A 66 7.82 -11.64 5.82
N HIS A 67 6.56 -11.75 5.42
CA HIS A 67 5.78 -10.65 4.86
C HIS A 67 5.37 -9.61 5.92
N TYR A 68 5.40 -9.94 7.21
CA TYR A 68 5.26 -8.92 8.26
C TYR A 68 6.47 -7.99 8.28
N THR A 69 7.68 -8.56 8.25
CA THR A 69 8.92 -7.81 8.15
C THR A 69 8.96 -6.97 6.87
N GLU A 70 8.52 -7.53 5.74
CA GLU A 70 8.48 -6.79 4.47
C GLU A 70 7.46 -5.65 4.48
N ALA A 71 6.25 -5.87 4.99
CA ALA A 71 5.28 -4.79 5.19
C ALA A 71 5.87 -3.68 6.10
N GLY A 72 6.55 -4.07 7.18
CA GLY A 72 7.27 -3.16 8.06
C GLY A 72 8.36 -2.35 7.35
N PHE A 73 9.12 -2.96 6.43
CA PHE A 73 10.09 -2.25 5.60
C PHE A 73 9.41 -1.18 4.72
N LEU A 74 8.32 -1.54 4.04
CA LEU A 74 7.59 -0.64 3.13
C LEU A 74 7.06 0.62 3.83
N ILE A 75 6.45 0.48 5.01
CA ILE A 75 5.98 1.65 5.77
C ILE A 75 7.15 2.48 6.30
N LYS A 76 8.23 1.85 6.76
CA LYS A 76 9.44 2.57 7.21
C LYS A 76 10.10 3.37 6.09
N GLU A 77 9.95 2.91 4.87
CA GLU A 77 10.46 3.57 3.68
C GLU A 77 9.64 4.82 3.33
N GLN A 78 8.31 4.81 3.54
CA GLN A 78 7.48 6.03 3.45
C GLN A 78 8.05 7.17 4.31
N TYR A 79 8.36 6.89 5.59
CA TYR A 79 8.93 7.89 6.51
C TYR A 79 10.30 8.41 6.06
N ARG A 80 11.08 7.62 5.32
CA ARG A 80 12.36 8.09 4.75
C ARG A 80 12.15 8.98 3.52
N ILE A 81 11.08 8.74 2.76
CA ILE A 81 10.81 9.42 1.49
C ILE A 81 10.10 10.76 1.69
N ILE A 82 9.12 10.85 2.60
CA ILE A 82 8.36 12.09 2.85
C ILE A 82 9.26 13.33 3.00
N PRO A 83 10.29 13.36 3.88
CA PRO A 83 11.11 14.55 4.05
C PRO A 83 11.91 14.87 2.77
N GLU A 84 12.32 13.85 2.02
CA GLU A 84 12.99 14.03 0.73
C GLU A 84 12.05 14.59 -0.34
N LEU A 85 10.77 14.23 -0.36
CA LEU A 85 9.78 14.83 -1.27
C LEU A 85 9.63 16.32 -1.02
N VAL A 86 9.51 16.72 0.25
CA VAL A 86 9.44 18.13 0.65
C VAL A 86 10.69 18.86 0.18
N ARG A 87 11.88 18.32 0.48
CA ARG A 87 13.16 18.90 0.08
C ARG A 87 13.27 19.06 -1.43
N MET A 88 12.97 18.00 -2.18
CA MET A 88 13.04 17.99 -3.65
C MET A 88 12.07 18.98 -4.29
N ALA A 89 10.83 19.05 -3.78
CA ALA A 89 9.82 19.98 -4.27
C ALA A 89 10.20 21.43 -3.98
N LYS A 90 10.64 21.73 -2.75
CA LYS A 90 11.13 23.06 -2.37
C LYS A 90 12.29 23.52 -3.24
N LEU A 91 13.30 22.67 -3.44
CA LEU A 91 14.45 22.98 -4.31
C LEU A 91 14.07 23.18 -5.78
N ALA A 92 13.01 22.52 -6.24
CA ALA A 92 12.50 22.66 -7.60
C ALA A 92 11.53 23.84 -7.77
N GLY A 93 11.18 24.55 -6.69
CA GLY A 93 10.16 25.60 -6.70
C GLY A 93 8.73 25.08 -6.92
N TYR A 94 8.46 23.82 -6.57
CA TYR A 94 7.15 23.19 -6.66
C TYR A 94 6.38 23.34 -5.34
N ASN A 95 5.05 23.18 -5.39
CA ASN A 95 4.25 23.08 -4.18
C ASN A 95 4.68 21.83 -3.38
N TYR A 96 5.20 22.04 -2.18
CA TYR A 96 5.67 20.98 -1.28
C TYR A 96 4.67 20.68 -0.15
N GLU A 97 3.67 21.52 0.08
CA GLU A 97 2.70 21.41 1.19
C GLU A 97 1.93 20.10 1.11
N ILE A 98 1.66 19.63 -0.12
CA ILE A 98 0.96 18.37 -0.33
C ILE A 98 1.67 17.17 0.31
N TYR A 99 2.99 17.24 0.44
CA TYR A 99 3.81 16.17 1.02
C TYR A 99 3.91 16.26 2.54
N GLN A 100 3.49 17.37 3.15
CA GLN A 100 3.51 17.57 4.61
C GLN A 100 2.33 16.89 5.30
N ASP A 101 1.27 16.52 4.56
CA ASP A 101 0.15 15.73 5.05
C ASP A 101 0.12 14.35 4.38
N ASN A 102 0.39 13.30 5.18
CA ASN A 102 0.39 11.93 4.65
C ASN A 102 -1.01 11.42 4.29
N SER A 103 -2.08 12.14 4.63
CA SER A 103 -3.43 11.83 4.17
C SER A 103 -3.61 12.04 2.66
N ASN A 104 -2.70 12.78 2.01
CA ASN A 104 -2.64 12.95 0.54
C ASN A 104 -1.90 11.81 -0.18
N PHE A 105 -1.57 10.74 0.53
CA PHE A 105 -0.91 9.56 -0.02
C PHE A 105 -1.95 8.46 -0.21
N ALA A 106 -1.85 7.78 -1.34
CA ALA A 106 -2.61 6.60 -1.68
C ALA A 106 -1.68 5.44 -2.00
N TRP A 107 -2.16 4.21 -1.81
CA TRP A 107 -1.41 2.98 -2.08
C TRP A 107 -2.03 2.24 -3.25
N ILE A 108 -1.21 1.75 -4.16
CA ILE A 108 -1.64 0.86 -5.24
C ILE A 108 -0.77 -0.39 -5.22
N GLY A 109 -1.40 -1.54 -5.09
CA GLY A 109 -0.75 -2.83 -5.09
C GLY A 109 -1.12 -3.63 -6.32
N HIS A 110 -0.19 -4.42 -6.84
CA HIS A 110 -0.49 -5.47 -7.81
C HIS A 110 -0.11 -6.84 -7.25
N SER A 111 -0.96 -7.86 -7.42
CA SER A 111 -0.64 -9.24 -7.00
C SER A 111 -0.26 -9.31 -5.51
N ILE A 112 0.92 -9.84 -5.18
CA ILE A 112 1.44 -9.89 -3.81
C ILE A 112 1.62 -8.50 -3.17
N GLY A 113 1.83 -7.44 -3.97
CA GLY A 113 1.84 -6.06 -3.48
C GLY A 113 0.55 -5.69 -2.75
N CYS A 114 -0.58 -6.30 -3.14
CA CYS A 114 -1.85 -6.13 -2.46
C CYS A 114 -1.86 -6.72 -1.05
N LYS A 115 -1.16 -7.85 -0.84
CA LYS A 115 -1.04 -8.46 0.49
C LYS A 115 -0.32 -7.52 1.45
N TYR A 116 0.78 -6.89 1.03
CA TYR A 116 1.49 -5.94 1.89
C TYR A 116 0.63 -4.73 2.27
N ILE A 117 -0.13 -4.17 1.33
CA ILE A 117 -1.08 -3.09 1.61
C ILE A 117 -2.16 -3.56 2.60
N ALA A 118 -2.71 -4.75 2.40
CA ALA A 118 -3.71 -5.29 3.32
C ALA A 118 -3.16 -5.50 4.75
N LEU A 119 -1.90 -5.94 4.89
CA LEU A 119 -1.23 -6.02 6.18
C LEU A 119 -1.06 -4.64 6.81
N LEU A 120 -0.60 -3.65 6.06
CA LEU A 120 -0.45 -2.27 6.55
C LEU A 120 -1.79 -1.65 6.98
N GLU A 121 -2.86 -1.92 6.23
CA GLU A 121 -4.23 -1.54 6.63
C GLU A 121 -4.65 -2.24 7.92
N ALA A 122 -4.42 -3.55 8.04
CA ALA A 122 -4.79 -4.25 9.27
C ALA A 122 -3.98 -3.77 10.49
N PHE A 123 -2.68 -3.51 10.33
CA PHE A 123 -1.84 -2.94 11.38
C PHE A 123 -2.31 -1.57 11.84
N SER A 124 -2.92 -0.79 10.93
CA SER A 124 -3.50 0.51 11.24
C SER A 124 -4.69 0.42 12.21
N SER A 125 -5.25 -0.78 12.43
CA SER A 125 -6.36 -1.03 13.36
C SER A 125 -5.91 -1.42 14.77
N PHE A 126 -4.61 -1.66 14.98
CA PHE A 126 -4.10 -2.02 16.30
C PHE A 126 -4.34 -0.89 17.32
N PRO A 127 -4.77 -1.23 18.55
CA PRO A 127 -4.89 -0.28 19.65
C PRO A 127 -3.51 0.21 20.11
N GLU A 128 -3.48 1.26 20.93
CA GLU A 128 -2.22 1.78 21.49
C GLU A 128 -1.67 0.89 22.61
N GLU A 129 -2.56 0.22 23.34
CA GLU A 129 -2.23 -0.64 24.48
C GLU A 129 -1.59 -1.96 24.04
N PRO A 130 -0.34 -2.28 24.45
CA PRO A 130 0.37 -3.47 24.02
C PRO A 130 -0.37 -4.78 24.32
N ASP A 131 -1.00 -4.90 25.49
CA ASP A 131 -1.74 -6.11 25.87
C ASP A 131 -2.94 -6.37 24.95
N ALA A 132 -3.60 -5.31 24.49
CA ALA A 132 -4.71 -5.43 23.54
C ALA A 132 -4.22 -5.84 22.14
N ILE A 133 -3.05 -5.36 21.70
CA ILE A 133 -2.40 -5.84 20.47
C ILE A 133 -2.08 -7.33 20.59
N LYS A 134 -1.45 -7.75 21.71
CA LYS A 134 -1.10 -9.15 21.97
C LYS A 134 -2.33 -10.05 21.95
N GLN A 135 -3.44 -9.58 22.51
CA GLN A 135 -4.70 -10.31 22.49
C GLN A 135 -5.27 -10.48 21.08
N ILE A 136 -5.26 -9.44 20.24
CA ILE A 136 -5.68 -9.56 18.84
C ILE A 136 -4.81 -10.59 18.09
N ILE A 137 -3.48 -10.53 18.27
CA ILE A 137 -2.54 -11.49 17.66
C ILE A 137 -2.83 -12.92 18.12
N ARG A 138 -3.14 -13.11 19.41
CA ARG A 138 -3.53 -14.40 19.97
C ARG A 138 -4.78 -14.95 19.30
N GLU A 139 -5.81 -14.15 19.15
CA GLU A 139 -7.04 -14.57 18.47
C GLU A 139 -6.80 -14.93 17.00
N VAL A 140 -6.00 -14.14 16.28
CA VAL A 140 -5.62 -14.44 14.88
C VAL A 140 -4.96 -15.82 14.79
N ILE A 141 -4.01 -16.10 15.67
CA ILE A 141 -3.26 -17.36 15.65
C ILE A 141 -4.15 -18.54 16.09
N GLN A 142 -5.02 -18.37 17.08
CA GLN A 142 -5.94 -19.40 17.52
C GLN A 142 -6.94 -19.79 16.42
N GLU A 143 -7.46 -18.81 15.70
CA GLU A 143 -8.45 -19.01 14.64
C GLU A 143 -7.82 -19.59 13.36
N ALA A 144 -6.65 -19.08 12.94
CA ALA A 144 -6.01 -19.51 11.70
C ALA A 144 -5.07 -20.71 11.85
N SER A 145 -4.52 -20.95 13.05
CA SER A 145 -3.52 -22.01 13.32
C SER A 145 -4.01 -23.01 14.39
N GLY A 146 -5.31 -23.32 14.41
CA GLY A 146 -5.94 -24.22 15.38
C GLY A 146 -5.37 -25.65 15.42
N SER A 147 -4.62 -26.06 14.39
CA SER A 147 -3.93 -27.36 14.34
C SER A 147 -2.63 -27.42 15.15
N LEU A 148 -2.08 -26.27 15.56
CA LEU A 148 -0.88 -26.22 16.40
C LEU A 148 -1.21 -26.49 17.87
N SER A 149 -0.25 -27.06 18.62
CA SER A 149 -0.40 -27.21 20.07
C SER A 149 -0.47 -25.84 20.77
N PRO A 150 -1.12 -25.72 21.94
CA PRO A 150 -1.22 -24.46 22.68
C PRO A 150 0.14 -23.79 22.94
N GLU A 151 1.17 -24.59 23.26
CA GLU A 151 2.54 -24.10 23.45
C GLU A 151 3.13 -23.49 22.17
N LYS A 152 2.93 -24.14 21.02
CA LYS A 152 3.38 -23.62 19.72
C LYS A 152 2.61 -22.36 19.32
N GLN A 153 1.32 -22.29 19.63
CA GLN A 153 0.51 -21.10 19.40
C GLN A 153 1.03 -19.93 20.25
N GLU A 154 1.21 -20.08 21.56
CA GLU A 154 1.68 -18.99 22.42
C GLU A 154 3.11 -18.56 22.05
N LYS A 155 3.99 -19.49 21.66
CA LYS A 155 5.31 -19.13 21.12
C LYS A 155 5.20 -18.27 19.87
N LYS A 156 4.30 -18.63 18.94
CA LYS A 156 4.05 -17.84 17.72
C LYS A 156 3.47 -16.46 18.05
N VAL A 157 2.55 -16.39 19.01
CA VAL A 157 1.99 -15.13 19.53
C VAL A 157 3.09 -14.22 20.05
N GLN A 158 3.98 -14.73 20.90
CA GLN A 158 5.05 -13.93 21.47
C GLN A 158 6.00 -13.40 20.39
N ILE A 159 6.37 -14.23 19.40
CA ILE A 159 7.23 -13.81 18.29
C ILE A 159 6.55 -12.69 17.48
N VAL A 160 5.31 -12.90 17.03
CA VAL A 160 4.59 -11.92 16.21
C VAL A 160 4.35 -10.63 17.01
N PHE A 161 3.99 -10.73 18.29
CA PHE A 161 3.81 -9.57 19.15
C PHE A 161 5.10 -8.75 19.28
N ASN A 162 6.23 -9.39 19.58
CA ASN A 162 7.51 -8.71 19.71
C ASN A 162 7.91 -7.97 18.41
N ASP A 163 7.70 -8.60 17.25
CA ASP A 163 8.00 -7.99 15.96
C ASP A 163 7.12 -6.76 15.67
N ILE A 164 5.82 -6.85 15.96
CA ILE A 164 4.86 -5.75 15.77
C ILE A 164 5.14 -4.61 16.76
N GLU A 165 5.39 -4.91 18.03
CA GLU A 165 5.73 -3.91 19.05
C GLU A 165 7.03 -3.18 18.68
N TYR A 166 8.05 -3.92 18.26
CA TYR A 166 9.30 -3.35 17.76
C TYR A 166 9.05 -2.40 16.58
N LEU A 167 8.26 -2.83 15.59
CA LEU A 167 7.91 -2.03 14.42
C LEU A 167 7.18 -0.74 14.83
N ILE A 168 6.17 -0.82 15.69
CA ILE A 168 5.42 0.36 16.18
C ILE A 168 6.37 1.36 16.85
N ASN A 169 7.25 0.89 17.73
CA ASN A 169 8.22 1.73 18.42
C ASN A 169 9.28 2.32 17.47
N GLU A 170 9.67 1.60 16.42
CA GLU A 170 10.53 2.14 15.36
C GLU A 170 9.81 3.24 14.56
N LEU A 171 8.53 3.04 14.21
CA LEU A 171 7.72 4.01 13.47
C LEU A 171 7.48 5.30 14.27
N ARG A 172 7.19 5.21 15.58
CA ARG A 172 7.08 6.38 16.46
C ARG A 172 8.35 7.24 16.43
N ARG A 173 9.53 6.61 16.54
CA ARG A 173 10.82 7.32 16.45
C ARG A 173 11.06 7.92 15.07
N LYS A 174 10.68 7.21 13.99
CA LYS A 174 10.78 7.72 12.62
C LYS A 174 9.85 8.89 12.37
N ASN A 175 8.65 8.89 12.94
CA ASN A 175 7.69 9.97 12.83
C ASN A 175 8.30 11.29 13.35
N ILE A 176 8.82 11.27 14.58
CA ILE A 176 9.49 12.44 15.20
C ILE A 176 10.67 12.92 14.33
N LYS A 177 11.53 12.00 13.89
CA LYS A 177 12.66 12.35 13.00
C LYS A 177 12.20 12.97 11.68
N THR A 178 11.10 12.47 11.12
CA THR A 178 10.54 12.96 9.86
C THR A 178 10.01 14.38 10.02
N GLN A 179 9.24 14.64 11.08
CA GLN A 179 8.75 15.99 11.40
C GLN A 179 9.91 16.97 11.57
N ASN A 180 10.95 16.60 12.33
CA ASN A 180 12.13 17.44 12.54
C ASN A 180 12.86 17.76 11.23
N LEU A 181 13.04 16.77 10.35
CA LEU A 181 13.68 16.97 9.04
C LEU A 181 12.86 17.88 8.12
N ILE A 182 11.54 17.70 8.09
CA ILE A 182 10.65 18.56 7.29
C ILE A 182 10.72 20.00 7.81
N SER A 183 10.60 20.20 9.12
CA SER A 183 10.73 21.52 9.75
C SER A 183 12.08 22.17 9.41
N TYR A 184 13.18 21.42 9.46
CA TYR A 184 14.50 21.89 9.05
C TYR A 184 14.53 22.32 7.57
N TYR A 185 13.94 21.54 6.66
CA TYR A 185 13.91 21.89 5.24
C TYR A 185 13.03 23.09 4.93
N VAL A 186 11.91 23.25 5.65
CA VAL A 186 10.96 24.35 5.42
C VAL A 186 11.43 25.64 6.08
N ASN A 187 11.86 25.60 7.34
CA ASN A 187 12.28 26.76 8.12
C ASN A 187 13.63 26.51 8.84
N PRO A 188 14.77 26.61 8.13
CA PRO A 188 16.08 26.33 8.72
C PRO A 188 16.44 27.24 9.90
N GLN A 189 15.94 28.49 9.92
CA GLN A 189 16.23 29.46 10.98
C GLN A 189 15.50 29.14 12.29
N ASP A 190 14.30 28.55 12.22
CA ASP A 190 13.52 28.13 13.41
C ASP A 190 14.07 26.84 14.04
N SER A 191 14.77 26.00 13.25
CA SER A 191 15.30 24.71 13.71
C SER A 191 16.49 24.80 14.68
N ILE A 192 17.09 25.99 14.83
CA ILE A 192 18.20 26.26 15.76
C ILE A 192 17.69 26.59 17.17
N ALA A 193 16.40 26.93 17.32
CA ALA A 193 15.74 27.07 18.61
C ALA A 193 15.06 25.73 18.97
N GLN A 194 15.74 24.88 19.74
CA GLN A 194 15.35 23.50 20.09
C GLN A 194 14.04 23.31 20.88
N ASP A 195 13.16 24.32 20.99
CA ASP A 195 12.08 24.33 22.00
C ASP A 195 10.68 24.61 21.45
N LYS A 196 10.46 24.46 20.13
CA LYS A 196 9.11 24.58 19.54
C LYS A 196 8.64 23.24 18.98
N THR A 197 8.00 22.44 19.83
CA THR A 197 7.34 21.18 19.43
C THR A 197 5.96 21.37 18.80
N ASP A 198 5.38 22.58 18.85
CA ASP A 198 3.93 22.75 18.59
C ASP A 198 3.56 23.44 17.27
N ASN A 199 4.51 23.81 16.41
CA ASN A 199 4.22 24.64 15.22
C ASN A 199 4.86 24.13 13.92
N SER A 200 4.95 22.81 13.73
CA SER A 200 5.22 22.26 12.40
C SER A 200 3.89 22.04 11.67
N ASP A 201 3.70 22.64 10.49
CA ASP A 201 2.56 22.38 9.57
C ASP A 201 2.53 20.95 8.99
N VAL A 202 3.16 19.99 9.69
CA VAL A 202 3.37 18.61 9.25
C VAL A 202 2.37 17.69 9.93
N SER A 203 1.37 17.26 9.18
CA SER A 203 0.33 16.34 9.63
C SER A 203 0.66 14.91 9.19
N ILE A 204 1.28 14.13 10.06
CA ILE A 204 1.40 12.68 9.87
C ILE A 204 0.26 12.03 10.66
N GLY A 205 -0.86 11.77 9.98
CA GLY A 205 -2.15 11.45 10.62
C GLY A 205 -2.26 10.05 11.24
N SER A 206 -1.34 9.12 10.93
CA SER A 206 -1.29 7.80 11.57
C SER A 206 0.08 7.12 11.39
N LEU A 207 0.44 6.20 12.29
CA LEU A 207 1.70 5.45 12.23
C LEU A 207 1.83 4.57 10.97
N PHE A 208 0.72 3.98 10.54
CA PHE A 208 0.62 3.15 9.34
C PHE A 208 -0.16 3.91 8.25
N ILE A 209 -1.11 3.26 7.58
CA ILE A 209 -1.81 3.81 6.41
C ILE A 209 -3.29 4.10 6.68
N LYS A 210 -3.64 4.36 7.96
CA LYS A 210 -5.01 4.71 8.35
C LYS A 210 -5.46 5.94 7.58
N SER A 211 -6.67 5.87 7.01
CA SER A 211 -7.29 6.95 6.23
C SER A 211 -6.58 7.32 4.91
N GLN A 212 -5.60 6.53 4.47
CA GLN A 212 -5.02 6.63 3.12
C GLN A 212 -5.79 5.70 2.17
N PRO A 213 -6.19 6.17 0.97
CA PRO A 213 -6.82 5.30 -0.01
C PRO A 213 -5.90 4.16 -0.43
N SER A 214 -6.45 2.96 -0.61
CA SER A 214 -5.72 1.80 -1.07
C SER A 214 -6.44 1.16 -2.26
N LEU A 215 -5.72 0.77 -3.30
CA LEU A 215 -6.29 0.15 -4.49
C LEU A 215 -5.53 -1.14 -4.82
N LEU A 216 -6.25 -2.25 -4.78
CA LEU A 216 -5.71 -3.58 -5.03
C LEU A 216 -5.99 -4.00 -6.47
N LEU A 217 -4.94 -4.27 -7.23
CA LEU A 217 -5.00 -4.76 -8.61
C LEU A 217 -4.67 -6.26 -8.62
N ALA A 218 -5.65 -7.10 -8.96
CA ALA A 218 -5.51 -8.56 -8.99
C ALA A 218 -4.85 -9.12 -7.71
N PRO A 219 -5.49 -8.98 -6.53
CA PRO A 219 -4.88 -9.38 -5.27
C PRO A 219 -4.60 -10.87 -5.20
N VAL A 220 -3.49 -11.23 -4.58
CA VAL A 220 -3.08 -12.62 -4.33
C VAL A 220 -2.63 -12.78 -2.89
N ASN A 221 -3.21 -13.77 -2.21
CA ASN A 221 -2.79 -14.25 -0.90
C ASN A 221 -2.66 -15.78 -0.94
N THR A 222 -1.48 -16.29 -1.31
CA THR A 222 -1.24 -17.73 -1.57
C THR A 222 -0.16 -18.32 -0.68
N LYS A 223 -0.17 -19.67 -0.56
CA LYS A 223 0.79 -20.47 0.19
C LYS A 223 2.13 -20.64 -0.56
N LEU A 224 3.13 -21.12 0.18
CA LEU A 224 4.51 -21.29 -0.29
C LEU A 224 4.65 -22.26 -1.46
N ASP A 225 3.83 -23.32 -1.49
CA ASP A 225 3.78 -24.35 -2.52
C ASP A 225 3.39 -23.82 -3.91
N SER A 226 2.70 -22.70 -3.93
CA SER A 226 2.26 -21.99 -5.14
C SER A 226 3.28 -20.94 -5.58
N ALA A 227 4.09 -20.44 -4.65
CA ALA A 227 5.11 -19.42 -4.88
C ALA A 227 6.46 -20.01 -5.35
N ILE A 228 6.79 -21.24 -4.95
CA ILE A 228 8.06 -21.90 -5.28
C ILE A 228 7.81 -23.17 -6.10
N LYS A 229 8.46 -23.24 -7.25
CA LYS A 229 8.60 -24.48 -8.04
C LYS A 229 10.06 -24.95 -7.96
N PRO A 230 10.33 -26.26 -7.78
CA PRO A 230 9.41 -27.41 -7.73
C PRO A 230 8.79 -27.66 -6.33
N LYS A 231 7.62 -28.33 -6.30
CA LYS A 231 6.87 -28.65 -5.05
C LYS A 231 7.70 -29.39 -3.99
N LEU A 232 8.69 -30.19 -4.40
CA LEU A 232 9.61 -30.88 -3.49
C LEU A 232 10.43 -29.89 -2.64
N LEU A 233 10.90 -28.80 -3.25
CA LEU A 233 11.64 -27.76 -2.55
C LEU A 233 10.74 -27.00 -1.58
N ALA A 234 9.51 -26.69 -2.00
CA ALA A 234 8.52 -26.08 -1.12
C ALA A 234 8.22 -26.96 0.10
N ASN A 235 7.96 -28.26 -0.10
CA ASN A 235 7.69 -29.20 0.99
C ASN A 235 8.88 -29.38 1.93
N PHE A 236 10.11 -29.40 1.40
CA PHE A 236 11.33 -29.47 2.20
C PHE A 236 11.48 -28.23 3.10
N LEU A 237 11.28 -27.03 2.56
CA LEU A 237 11.34 -25.78 3.34
C LEU A 237 10.25 -25.73 4.42
N ILE A 238 9.02 -26.14 4.11
CA ILE A 238 7.93 -26.27 5.09
C ILE A 238 8.32 -27.25 6.20
N SER A 239 8.94 -28.39 5.85
CA SER A 239 9.38 -29.39 6.83
C SER A 239 10.49 -28.89 7.77
N LEU A 240 11.29 -27.92 7.33
CA LEU A 240 12.29 -27.22 8.14
C LEU A 240 11.68 -26.09 9.00
N GLY A 241 10.35 -25.89 8.96
CA GLY A 241 9.65 -24.83 9.69
C GLY A 241 9.72 -23.46 9.02
N VAL A 242 10.18 -23.39 7.77
CA VAL A 242 10.20 -22.16 6.96
C VAL A 242 8.90 -22.10 6.17
N ASP A 243 7.93 -21.34 6.69
CA ASP A 243 6.66 -21.06 6.01
C ASP A 243 6.45 -19.54 5.86
N ILE A 244 5.51 -19.14 5.00
CA ILE A 244 5.13 -17.74 4.82
C ILE A 244 4.48 -17.23 6.11
N LYS A 245 5.02 -16.13 6.64
CA LYS A 245 4.54 -15.42 7.82
C LYS A 245 4.04 -14.02 7.41
N PRO A 246 2.77 -13.67 7.65
CA PRO A 246 1.70 -14.57 8.08
C PRO A 246 1.29 -15.53 6.98
N THR A 247 0.75 -16.66 7.40
CA THR A 247 0.07 -17.60 6.51
C THR A 247 -1.10 -16.89 5.80
N PRO A 248 -1.58 -17.41 4.65
CA PRO A 248 -2.74 -16.83 3.99
C PRO A 248 -3.97 -16.73 4.89
N GLU A 249 -4.26 -17.77 5.65
CA GLU A 249 -5.36 -17.82 6.61
C GLU A 249 -5.19 -16.76 7.71
N GLU A 250 -3.99 -16.63 8.30
CA GLU A 250 -3.72 -15.55 9.27
C GLU A 250 -3.89 -14.16 8.68
N THR A 251 -3.53 -13.98 7.41
CA THR A 251 -3.72 -12.70 6.71
C THR A 251 -5.22 -12.37 6.62
N PHE A 252 -6.06 -13.34 6.23
CA PHE A 252 -7.50 -13.14 6.12
C PHE A 252 -8.16 -12.87 7.47
N VAL A 253 -7.84 -13.65 8.50
CA VAL A 253 -8.37 -13.43 9.85
C VAL A 253 -7.95 -12.07 10.41
N LEU A 254 -6.69 -11.66 10.17
CA LEU A 254 -6.20 -10.35 10.58
C LEU A 254 -6.98 -9.20 9.87
N MET A 255 -7.31 -9.38 8.59
CA MET A 255 -8.14 -8.43 7.86
C MET A 255 -9.59 -8.37 8.36
N GLU A 256 -10.19 -9.51 8.69
CA GLU A 256 -11.56 -9.60 9.24
C GLU A 256 -11.68 -8.94 10.60
N LYS A 257 -10.66 -9.11 11.46
CA LYS A 257 -10.60 -8.45 12.77
C LYS A 257 -10.35 -6.94 12.67
N SER A 258 -9.79 -6.47 11.55
CA SER A 258 -9.62 -5.04 11.30
C SER A 258 -10.96 -4.38 10.95
N ARG A 259 -11.32 -3.34 11.71
CA ARG A 259 -12.49 -2.49 11.40
C ARG A 259 -12.23 -1.48 10.27
N LEU A 260 -11.13 -1.62 9.52
CA LEU A 260 -10.72 -0.71 8.44
C LEU A 260 -11.17 -1.21 7.05
N PHE A 261 -10.43 -0.88 5.99
CA PHE A 261 -10.76 -1.14 4.58
C PHE A 261 -11.96 -0.35 4.04
N ASN A 262 -12.26 0.80 4.63
CA ASN A 262 -13.35 1.68 4.18
C ASN A 262 -12.95 2.60 3.01
N LEU A 263 -11.64 2.71 2.72
CA LEU A 263 -11.08 3.44 1.57
C LEU A 263 -10.30 2.48 0.65
N LEU A 264 -10.75 1.23 0.59
CA LEU A 264 -10.17 0.17 -0.22
C LEU A 264 -10.91 0.09 -1.56
N GLY A 265 -10.19 0.13 -2.68
CA GLY A 265 -10.69 -0.22 -4.01
C GLY A 265 -10.17 -1.58 -4.46
N LEU A 266 -10.97 -2.28 -5.27
CA LEU A 266 -10.62 -3.60 -5.80
C LEU A 266 -10.81 -3.65 -7.32
N VAL A 267 -9.72 -3.85 -8.05
CA VAL A 267 -9.74 -4.15 -9.50
C VAL A 267 -9.38 -5.62 -9.68
N TYR A 268 -10.23 -6.37 -10.37
CA TYR A 268 -10.00 -7.78 -10.66
C TYR A 268 -10.37 -8.10 -12.11
N PHE A 269 -9.85 -9.22 -12.61
CA PHE A 269 -9.98 -9.57 -14.02
C PHE A 269 -10.72 -10.89 -14.22
N LYS A 270 -11.52 -10.95 -15.29
CA LYS A 270 -12.37 -12.12 -15.61
C LYS A 270 -11.59 -13.42 -15.81
N SER A 271 -10.40 -13.35 -16.40
CA SER A 271 -9.56 -14.53 -16.65
C SER A 271 -8.46 -14.72 -15.61
N ASP A 272 -8.46 -13.97 -14.50
CA ASP A 272 -7.47 -14.16 -13.45
C ASP A 272 -7.79 -15.41 -12.62
N ASN A 273 -7.08 -16.50 -12.93
CA ASN A 273 -7.11 -17.74 -12.17
C ASN A 273 -6.12 -17.77 -11.00
N ILE A 274 -5.12 -16.89 -10.99
CA ILE A 274 -4.08 -16.84 -9.95
C ILE A 274 -4.64 -16.20 -8.68
N GLY A 275 -5.29 -15.05 -8.83
CA GLY A 275 -5.95 -14.33 -7.74
C GLY A 275 -7.36 -14.81 -7.42
N LYS A 276 -7.86 -15.86 -8.08
CA LYS A 276 -9.28 -16.27 -8.03
C LYS A 276 -9.78 -16.52 -6.60
N SER A 277 -9.07 -17.31 -5.80
CA SER A 277 -9.48 -17.62 -4.42
C SER A 277 -9.45 -16.38 -3.52
N THR A 278 -8.46 -15.51 -3.71
CA THR A 278 -8.35 -14.25 -2.96
C THR A 278 -9.49 -13.30 -3.32
N ARG A 279 -9.84 -13.20 -4.61
CA ARG A 279 -11.00 -12.44 -5.08
C ARG A 279 -12.29 -12.98 -4.49
N GLU A 280 -12.53 -14.28 -4.58
CA GLU A 280 -13.74 -14.92 -4.04
C GLU A 280 -13.86 -14.67 -2.53
N TRP A 281 -12.76 -14.77 -1.79
CA TRP A 281 -12.76 -14.39 -0.38
C TRP A 281 -13.15 -12.92 -0.14
N PHE A 282 -12.62 -11.97 -0.91
CA PHE A 282 -13.01 -10.55 -0.80
C PHE A 282 -14.51 -10.33 -1.08
N LEU A 283 -15.05 -11.02 -2.09
CA LEU A 283 -16.43 -10.81 -2.56
C LEU A 283 -17.46 -11.53 -1.69
N ASP A 284 -17.19 -12.78 -1.34
CA ASP A 284 -18.17 -13.71 -0.78
C ASP A 284 -18.05 -13.82 0.75
N THR A 285 -16.81 -13.82 1.27
CA THR A 285 -16.53 -13.96 2.70
C THR A 285 -16.40 -12.59 3.38
N PHE A 286 -15.39 -11.81 2.99
CA PHE A 286 -15.08 -10.52 3.63
C PHE A 286 -16.07 -9.42 3.25
N LYS A 287 -16.71 -9.56 2.08
CA LYS A 287 -17.71 -8.63 1.52
C LYS A 287 -17.24 -7.17 1.48
N LYS A 288 -15.94 -6.95 1.32
CA LYS A 288 -15.30 -5.65 1.15
C LYS A 288 -14.37 -5.66 -0.06
N PRO A 289 -14.13 -4.50 -0.70
CA PRO A 289 -14.82 -3.23 -0.44
C PRO A 289 -16.26 -3.25 -0.97
N PRO A 290 -17.11 -2.23 -0.75
CA PRO A 290 -18.47 -2.17 -1.31
C PRO A 290 -18.50 -2.27 -2.84
N GLN A 291 -19.64 -2.58 -3.44
CA GLN A 291 -19.75 -2.81 -4.89
C GLN A 291 -19.25 -1.62 -5.73
N ASP A 292 -19.54 -0.39 -5.32
CA ASP A 292 -19.11 0.82 -6.04
C ASP A 292 -17.59 1.05 -5.97
N PHE A 293 -16.89 0.30 -5.12
CA PHE A 293 -15.45 0.36 -4.93
C PHE A 293 -14.76 -0.80 -5.66
N ARG A 294 -15.50 -1.49 -6.55
CA ARG A 294 -15.03 -2.66 -7.31
C ARG A 294 -15.06 -2.36 -8.80
N ALA A 295 -14.07 -2.87 -9.52
CA ALA A 295 -14.04 -2.86 -10.98
C ALA A 295 -13.65 -4.24 -11.52
N GLU A 296 -14.60 -4.92 -12.16
CA GLU A 296 -14.33 -6.14 -12.92
C GLU A 296 -13.95 -5.79 -14.36
N LEU A 297 -12.75 -6.18 -14.79
CA LEU A 297 -12.19 -5.84 -16.10
C LEU A 297 -11.84 -7.09 -16.93
N LYS A 298 -11.61 -6.90 -18.23
CA LYS A 298 -11.09 -7.95 -19.13
C LYS A 298 -9.60 -8.16 -18.89
N GLY A 299 -9.11 -9.38 -19.11
CA GLY A 299 -7.71 -9.76 -18.95
C GLY A 299 -7.47 -10.84 -17.89
N GLY A 300 -6.20 -11.17 -17.69
CA GLY A 300 -5.73 -12.04 -16.64
C GLY A 300 -4.97 -11.28 -15.55
N HIS A 301 -4.22 -12.02 -14.75
CA HIS A 301 -3.46 -11.51 -13.61
C HIS A 301 -2.45 -10.41 -13.96
N LEU A 302 -1.67 -10.60 -15.02
CA LEU A 302 -0.63 -9.71 -15.54
C LEU A 302 -1.18 -8.53 -16.35
N ARG A 303 -2.49 -8.32 -16.42
CA ARG A 303 -3.11 -7.22 -17.18
C ARG A 303 -2.55 -5.85 -16.78
N SER A 304 -2.12 -5.67 -15.53
CA SER A 304 -1.49 -4.43 -15.04
C SER A 304 -0.13 -4.11 -15.68
N LEU A 305 0.50 -5.08 -16.34
CA LEU A 305 1.78 -4.93 -17.03
C LEU A 305 1.57 -4.47 -18.48
N GLY A 306 2.53 -3.71 -19.01
CA GLY A 306 2.56 -3.39 -20.43
C GLY A 306 3.68 -2.46 -20.86
N PHE A 307 4.13 -2.65 -22.11
CA PHE A 307 5.17 -1.83 -22.72
C PHE A 307 4.59 -0.93 -23.80
N ARG A 308 4.82 0.38 -23.70
CA ARG A 308 4.42 1.33 -24.74
C ARG A 308 5.47 1.38 -25.86
N LEU A 309 5.04 1.15 -27.09
CA LEU A 309 5.81 1.39 -28.31
C LEU A 309 5.00 2.32 -29.23
N GLY A 310 5.41 3.59 -29.31
CA GLY A 310 4.67 4.63 -30.03
C GLY A 310 3.23 4.78 -29.50
N ASN A 311 2.25 4.57 -30.38
CA ASN A 311 0.82 4.64 -30.06
C ASN A 311 0.21 3.29 -29.67
N PHE A 312 1.04 2.27 -29.44
CA PHE A 312 0.61 0.94 -29.04
C PHE A 312 1.15 0.54 -27.67
N VAL A 313 0.45 -0.38 -27.02
CA VAL A 313 0.88 -1.06 -25.81
C VAL A 313 0.91 -2.56 -26.09
N ILE A 314 2.06 -3.17 -25.82
CA ILE A 314 2.26 -4.61 -25.82
C ILE A 314 1.86 -5.12 -24.44
N ASN A 315 0.81 -5.95 -24.40
CA ASN A 315 0.29 -6.60 -23.20
C ASN A 315 1.03 -7.90 -22.92
N PHE A 316 1.10 -8.27 -21.65
CA PHE A 316 1.64 -9.57 -21.25
C PHE A 316 0.64 -10.70 -21.55
N PRO A 317 1.11 -11.85 -22.05
CA PRO A 317 0.23 -12.95 -22.44
C PRO A 317 -0.23 -13.74 -21.22
N ASP A 318 -1.44 -13.49 -20.76
CA ASP A 318 -2.04 -14.19 -19.62
C ASP A 318 -3.55 -14.47 -19.77
N SER A 319 -4.15 -14.03 -20.88
CA SER A 319 -5.55 -14.23 -21.21
C SER A 319 -5.76 -14.09 -22.71
N PHE A 320 -6.64 -14.93 -23.28
CA PHE A 320 -7.10 -14.81 -24.67
C PHE A 320 -8.10 -13.66 -24.88
N SER A 321 -8.60 -13.05 -23.79
CA SER A 321 -9.57 -11.95 -23.87
C SER A 321 -8.95 -10.60 -24.21
N ILE A 322 -7.61 -10.52 -24.21
CA ILE A 322 -6.84 -9.30 -24.47
C ILE A 322 -5.92 -9.54 -25.65
N LEU A 323 -5.93 -8.59 -26.60
CA LEU A 323 -5.00 -8.63 -27.73
C LEU A 323 -3.56 -8.39 -27.22
N PRO A 324 -2.57 -9.14 -27.72
CA PRO A 324 -1.16 -8.93 -27.38
C PRO A 324 -0.68 -7.50 -27.64
N ILE A 325 -1.26 -6.83 -28.64
CA ILE A 325 -0.98 -5.42 -28.95
C ILE A 325 -2.31 -4.68 -29.03
N GLN A 326 -2.43 -3.57 -28.28
CA GLN A 326 -3.58 -2.68 -28.32
C GLN A 326 -3.13 -1.24 -28.56
N SER A 327 -3.98 -0.39 -29.11
CA SER A 327 -3.70 1.05 -29.14
C SER A 327 -3.68 1.63 -27.72
N VAL A 328 -2.88 2.67 -27.49
CA VAL A 328 -2.85 3.45 -26.24
C VAL A 328 -4.25 3.90 -25.83
N LYS A 329 -5.07 4.35 -26.80
CA LYS A 329 -6.46 4.75 -26.56
C LYS A 329 -7.29 3.61 -25.99
N ASN A 330 -7.25 2.43 -26.63
CA ASN A 330 -8.04 1.28 -26.20
C ASN A 330 -7.52 0.73 -24.86
N ARG A 331 -6.20 0.61 -24.71
CA ARG A 331 -5.58 0.17 -23.46
C ARG A 331 -6.02 1.04 -22.28
N ASN A 332 -5.99 2.37 -22.46
CA ASN A 332 -6.44 3.34 -21.46
C ASN A 332 -7.93 3.19 -21.13
N ALA A 333 -8.79 3.11 -22.14
CA ALA A 333 -10.22 2.98 -21.94
C ALA A 333 -10.57 1.69 -21.18
N ASP A 334 -9.89 0.59 -21.51
CA ASP A 334 -10.17 -0.74 -20.95
C ASP A 334 -9.63 -0.94 -19.52
N PHE A 335 -8.73 -0.09 -19.01
CA PHE A 335 -8.07 -0.32 -17.72
C PHE A 335 -7.60 0.95 -16.98
N GLU A 336 -6.65 1.74 -17.51
CA GLU A 336 -6.08 2.87 -16.75
C GLU A 336 -7.14 3.90 -16.37
N PHE A 337 -8.16 4.05 -17.22
CA PHE A 337 -9.34 4.85 -16.92
C PHE A 337 -10.04 4.35 -15.66
N HIS A 338 -10.38 3.06 -15.58
CA HIS A 338 -11.04 2.46 -14.42
C HIS A 338 -10.21 2.54 -13.15
N VAL A 339 -8.89 2.27 -13.24
CA VAL A 339 -7.97 2.40 -12.10
C VAL A 339 -7.97 3.84 -11.57
N THR A 340 -7.91 4.82 -12.47
CA THR A 340 -7.98 6.24 -12.08
C THR A 340 -9.33 6.61 -11.49
N GLN A 341 -10.42 6.22 -12.14
CA GLN A 341 -11.78 6.56 -11.71
C GLN A 341 -12.01 6.07 -10.28
N LEU A 342 -11.65 4.82 -10.01
CA LEU A 342 -11.77 4.26 -8.68
C LEU A 342 -10.87 4.98 -7.68
N LEU A 343 -9.62 5.30 -8.03
CA LEU A 343 -8.74 6.09 -7.15
C LEU A 343 -9.32 7.48 -6.83
N ASN A 344 -9.83 8.21 -7.83
CA ASN A 344 -10.46 9.51 -7.61
C ASN A 344 -11.67 9.40 -6.69
N TYR A 345 -12.51 8.38 -6.89
CA TYR A 345 -13.68 8.14 -6.05
C TYR A 345 -13.31 7.85 -4.59
N LEU A 346 -12.24 7.09 -4.35
CA LEU A 346 -11.72 6.85 -3.00
C LEU A 346 -11.20 8.14 -2.35
N GLU A 347 -10.53 9.00 -3.11
CA GLU A 347 -10.07 10.32 -2.64
C GLU A 347 -11.23 11.25 -2.28
N GLU A 348 -12.28 11.29 -3.11
CA GLU A 348 -13.51 12.03 -2.82
C GLU A 348 -14.15 11.56 -1.51
N LYS A 349 -14.29 10.24 -1.33
CA LYS A 349 -14.83 9.65 -0.08
C LYS A 349 -13.97 9.94 1.14
N ARG A 350 -12.65 9.99 1.00
CA ARG A 350 -11.73 10.42 2.06
C ARG A 350 -11.99 11.87 2.44
N GLN A 351 -12.08 12.76 1.46
CA GLN A 351 -12.29 14.20 1.70
C GLN A 351 -13.64 14.49 2.34
N GLU A 352 -14.71 13.82 1.89
CA GLU A 352 -16.05 13.88 2.51
C GLU A 352 -15.98 13.51 4.00
N LYS A 353 -15.30 12.41 4.33
CA LYS A 353 -15.15 11.95 5.71
C LYS A 353 -14.32 12.92 6.57
N GLN A 354 -13.26 13.51 6.01
CA GLN A 354 -12.46 14.51 6.71
C GLN A 354 -13.26 15.79 7.00
N LYS A 355 -14.09 16.24 6.04
CA LYS A 355 -14.96 17.42 6.21
C LYS A 355 -16.01 17.19 7.30
N SER A 356 -16.71 16.06 7.24
CA SER A 356 -17.71 15.70 8.25
C SER A 356 -17.13 15.62 9.67
N ASN A 357 -15.93 15.07 9.83
CA ASN A 357 -15.25 15.02 11.12
C ASN A 357 -14.90 16.43 11.65
N LYS A 358 -14.48 17.35 10.78
CA LYS A 358 -14.17 18.73 11.17
C LYS A 358 -15.43 19.47 11.64
N GLU A 359 -16.52 19.36 10.89
CA GLU A 359 -17.82 19.97 11.21
C GLU A 359 -18.36 19.44 12.55
N PHE A 360 -18.25 18.13 12.80
CA PHE A 360 -18.65 17.53 14.08
C PHE A 360 -17.84 18.07 15.26
N ILE A 361 -16.51 18.18 15.12
CA ILE A 361 -15.64 18.73 16.18
C ILE A 361 -15.97 20.20 16.46
N GLU A 362 -16.26 20.98 15.42
CA GLU A 362 -16.63 22.38 15.55
C GLU A 362 -17.98 22.55 16.25
N GLN A 363 -18.96 21.70 15.93
CA GLN A 363 -20.26 21.67 16.61
C GLN A 363 -20.13 21.31 18.10
N VAL A 364 -19.35 20.27 18.43
CA VAL A 364 -19.12 19.88 19.84
C VAL A 364 -18.42 20.99 20.62
N LYS A 365 -17.50 21.73 20.00
CA LYS A 365 -16.86 22.89 20.63
C LYS A 365 -17.84 24.04 20.90
N LEU A 366 -18.81 24.26 20.01
CA LEU A 366 -19.84 25.28 20.19
C LEU A 366 -20.88 24.91 21.27
N GLU A 367 -21.10 23.62 21.51
CA GLU A 367 -22.01 23.13 22.58
C GLU A 367 -21.35 23.11 23.98
N LEU A 368 -20.02 23.24 24.05
CA LEU A 368 -19.23 23.27 25.29
C LEU A 368 -18.86 24.68 25.76
N VAL A 369 -19.31 25.72 25.05
CA VAL A 369 -19.18 27.15 25.39
C VAL A 369 -20.58 27.68 25.70
#